data_AF-T1HNB6-F1
#
_entry.id   AF-T1HNB6-F1
#
_cell.length_a   1.000
_cell.length_b   1.000
_cell.length_c   1.000
_cell.angle_alpha   90.00
_cell.angle_beta   90.00
_cell.angle_gamma   90.00
#
_symmetry.space_group_name_H-M   'P 1'
#
loop_
_entity.id
_entity.type
_entity.pdbx_description
1 polymer ?
#
loop_
_entity_poly.entity_id
_entity_poly.type
_entity_poly.pdbx_seq_one_letter_code
_entity_poly.pdbx_strand_id
1 'polypeptide(L)'
;GLSLLNHIASLLKIIAVKHHVAIIVTNLASKFEDNIDFMKLEDLKQDIKESEVRPTLGKYWLHVPNTRLIVSKSSAVECERVLVIKKSDYIKLGNTCTVQVLNSGVR
;
A
#
# COMPACT_ATOMS: atom_id res chain seq x y z
N GLY A 1 2.73 0.64 -20.56
CA GLY A 1 2.90 0.57 -19.10
C GLY A 1 2.19 -0.64 -18.51
N LEU A 2 0.86 -0.71 -18.62
CA LEU A 2 0.04 -1.77 -18.01
C LEU A 2 0.46 -3.19 -18.44
N SER A 3 0.72 -3.43 -19.74
CA SER A 3 1.16 -4.74 -20.24
C SER A 3 2.45 -5.26 -19.57
N LEU A 4 3.41 -4.36 -19.31
CA LEU A 4 4.66 -4.71 -18.62
C LEU A 4 4.42 -5.03 -17.14
N LEU A 5 3.62 -4.22 -16.44
CA LEU A 5 3.30 -4.48 -15.03
C LEU A 5 2.51 -5.79 -14.86
N ASN A 6 1.60 -6.10 -15.78
CA ASN A 6 0.89 -7.38 -15.82
C ASN A 6 1.86 -8.55 -16.00
N HIS A 7 2.83 -8.39 -16.91
CA HIS A 7 3.83 -9.40 -17.18
C HIS A 7 4.72 -9.65 -15.96
N ILE A 8 5.22 -8.57 -15.32
CA ILE A 8 6.01 -8.65 -14.09
C ILE A 8 5.20 -9.31 -12.97
N ALA A 9 3.96 -8.89 -12.75
CA ALA A 9 3.09 -9.48 -11.73
C ALA A 9 2.90 -10.99 -11.93
N SER A 10 2.72 -11.41 -13.20
CA SER A 10 2.59 -12.83 -13.56
C SER A 10 3.87 -13.61 -13.29
N LEU A 11 5.03 -13.06 -13.66
CA LEU A 11 6.33 -13.69 -13.38
C LEU A 11 6.59 -13.83 -11.88
N LEU A 12 6.32 -12.80 -11.08
CA LEU A 12 6.47 -12.86 -9.63
C LEU A 12 5.59 -13.97 -9.04
N LYS A 13 4.34 -14.09 -9.49
CA LYS A 13 3.45 -15.18 -9.06
C LYS A 13 4.01 -16.55 -9.42
N ILE A 14 4.52 -16.73 -10.64
CA ILE A 14 5.12 -18.00 -11.09
C ILE A 14 6.31 -18.36 -10.20
N ILE A 15 7.21 -17.41 -9.92
CA ILE A 15 8.39 -17.65 -9.08
C ILE A 15 7.98 -18.02 -7.66
N ALA A 16 7.06 -17.26 -7.06
CA ALA A 16 6.58 -17.50 -5.69
C ALA A 16 5.98 -18.90 -5.53
N VAL A 17 5.13 -19.31 -6.47
CA VAL A 17 4.48 -20.64 -6.44
C VAL A 17 5.47 -21.75 -6.73
N LYS A 18 6.32 -21.59 -7.76
CA LYS A 18 7.26 -22.64 -8.20
C LYS A 18 8.36 -22.93 -7.17
N HIS A 19 8.85 -21.89 -6.50
CA HIS A 19 9.96 -22.01 -5.56
C HIS A 19 9.53 -21.94 -4.09
N HIS A 20 8.23 -21.81 -3.81
CA HIS A 20 7.69 -21.66 -2.45
C HIS A 20 8.34 -20.52 -1.67
N VAL A 21 8.59 -19.39 -2.34
CA VAL A 21 9.23 -18.21 -1.74
C VAL A 21 8.23 -17.08 -1.52
N ALA A 22 8.41 -16.34 -0.43
CA ALA A 22 7.69 -15.10 -0.20
C ALA A 22 8.35 -13.97 -1.00
N ILE A 23 7.54 -13.18 -1.70
CA ILE A 23 8.00 -12.01 -2.44
C ILE A 23 7.45 -10.75 -1.77
N ILE A 24 8.36 -9.89 -1.34
CA ILE A 24 8.03 -8.59 -0.74
C ILE A 24 8.38 -7.51 -1.77
N VAL A 25 7.41 -6.65 -2.07
CA VAL A 25 7.57 -5.52 -2.99
C VAL A 25 7.34 -4.23 -2.23
N THR A 26 8.29 -3.31 -2.34
CA THR A 26 8.15 -1.95 -1.83
C THR A 26 7.63 -1.04 -2.93
N ASN A 27 6.71 -0.15 -2.57
CA ASN A 27 6.22 0.89 -3.47
C ASN A 27 6.14 2.20 -2.69
N LEU A 28 6.45 3.29 -3.37
CA LEU A 28 6.22 4.62 -2.81
C LEU A 28 4.73 4.92 -2.84
N ALA A 29 4.30 5.71 -1.87
CA ALA A 29 2.95 6.19 -1.81
C ALA A 29 2.95 7.71 -1.80
N SER A 30 2.10 8.30 -2.63
CA SER A 30 1.95 9.74 -2.76
C SER A 30 0.60 10.14 -2.18
N LYS A 31 0.60 11.23 -1.42
CA LYS A 31 -0.63 11.96 -1.09
C LYS A 31 -0.84 13.00 -2.18
N PHE A 32 -2.02 13.00 -2.77
CA PHE A 32 -2.46 14.10 -3.60
C PHE A 32 -3.25 15.02 -2.67
N GLU A 33 -2.90 16.29 -2.60
CA GLU A 33 -3.77 17.30 -1.99
C GLU A 33 -4.68 17.77 -3.11
N ASP A 34 -5.86 17.16 -3.19
CA ASP A 34 -6.91 17.60 -4.08
C ASP A 34 -7.40 18.98 -3.60
N ASN A 35 -6.77 20.06 -4.08
CA ASN A 35 -7.34 21.40 -4.10
C ASN A 35 -8.51 21.40 -5.10
N ILE A 36 -9.62 20.76 -4.73
CA ILE A 36 -10.82 20.71 -5.56
C ILE A 36 -11.78 21.80 -5.10
N ASP A 37 -11.85 22.85 -5.92
CA ASP A 37 -13.01 23.74 -6.03
C ASP A 37 -14.30 22.91 -6.15
N PHE A 38 -15.28 23.26 -5.33
CA PHE A 38 -16.59 22.64 -5.14
C PHE A 38 -17.52 22.66 -6.38
N MET A 39 -17.07 22.20 -7.55
CA MET A 39 -17.92 22.08 -8.74
C MET A 39 -17.59 20.81 -9.51
N LYS A 40 -18.11 19.65 -9.06
CA LYS A 40 -18.38 18.40 -9.84
C LYS A 40 -18.82 17.22 -8.95
N LEU A 41 -19.73 17.45 -8.00
CA LEU A 41 -20.05 16.46 -6.95
C LEU A 41 -21.32 15.63 -7.19
N GLU A 42 -21.85 15.54 -8.41
CA GLU A 42 -23.11 14.80 -8.62
C GLU A 42 -22.95 13.35 -9.12
N ASP A 43 -21.79 12.90 -9.61
CA ASP A 43 -21.66 11.55 -10.20
C ASP A 43 -20.74 10.57 -9.45
N LEU A 44 -20.17 10.92 -8.30
CA LEU A 44 -19.29 10.01 -7.55
C LEU A 44 -19.75 9.82 -6.10
N LYS A 45 -20.84 9.06 -5.94
CA LYS A 45 -21.14 8.34 -4.69
C LYS A 45 -20.15 7.18 -4.50
N GLN A 46 -18.88 7.49 -4.31
CA GLN A 46 -17.90 6.54 -3.77
C GLN A 46 -17.20 7.20 -2.60
N ASP A 47 -17.66 6.86 -1.39
CA ASP A 47 -16.95 6.92 -0.12
C ASP A 47 -15.71 7.83 -0.08
N ILE A 48 -15.97 9.13 -0.04
CA ILE A 48 -14.98 10.14 0.34
C ILE A 48 -14.75 9.97 1.84
N LYS A 49 -13.90 9.00 2.24
CA LYS A 49 -13.29 8.89 3.59
C LYS A 49 -12.28 7.72 3.69
N GLU A 50 -11.25 7.73 2.87
CA GLU A 50 -9.96 7.13 3.23
C GLU A 50 -8.84 8.03 2.70
N SER A 51 -7.95 8.50 3.58
CA SER A 51 -6.85 9.40 3.23
C SER A 51 -6.16 8.99 1.93
N GLU A 52 -5.98 9.93 1.00
CA GLU A 52 -5.56 9.76 -0.40
C GLU A 52 -4.13 9.27 -0.61
N VAL A 53 -3.71 8.22 0.08
CA VAL A 53 -2.40 7.59 -0.09
C VAL A 53 -2.51 6.58 -1.23
N ARG A 54 -2.12 7.00 -2.44
CA ARG A 54 -2.13 6.15 -3.65
C ARG A 54 -0.73 5.61 -3.92
N PRO A 55 -0.58 4.31 -4.27
CA PRO A 55 0.70 3.78 -4.72
C PRO A 55 1.13 4.45 -6.02
N THR A 56 2.42 4.74 -6.18
CA THR A 56 2.96 5.42 -7.36
C THR A 56 2.84 4.55 -8.64
N LEU A 57 2.82 3.22 -8.50
CA LEU A 57 2.54 2.29 -9.60
C LEU A 57 1.07 2.31 -10.09
N GLY A 58 0.24 3.18 -9.52
CA GLY A 58 -1.15 3.40 -9.94
C GLY A 58 -2.14 2.39 -9.38
N LYS A 59 -3.43 2.65 -9.66
CA LYS A 59 -4.55 1.85 -9.12
C LYS A 59 -4.49 0.38 -9.54
N TYR A 60 -3.96 0.08 -10.72
CA TYR A 60 -3.81 -1.29 -11.20
C TYR A 60 -3.05 -2.18 -10.20
N TRP A 61 -1.95 -1.67 -9.65
CA TRP A 61 -1.08 -2.41 -8.75
C TRP A 61 -1.72 -2.70 -7.38
N LEU A 62 -2.82 -2.02 -7.03
CA LEU A 62 -3.55 -2.22 -5.77
C LEU A 62 -4.03 -3.67 -5.60
N HIS A 63 -4.31 -4.35 -6.71
CA HIS A 63 -4.87 -5.70 -6.72
C HIS A 63 -3.81 -6.80 -6.80
N VAL A 64 -2.57 -6.48 -7.18
CA VAL A 64 -1.52 -7.47 -7.47
C VAL A 64 -1.00 -8.17 -6.20
N PRO A 65 -0.53 -7.48 -5.15
CA PRO A 65 -0.14 -8.14 -3.91
C PRO A 65 -1.36 -8.72 -3.19
N ASN A 66 -1.22 -9.88 -2.55
CA ASN A 66 -2.27 -10.48 -1.71
C ASN A 66 -2.38 -9.76 -0.35
N THR A 67 -1.25 -9.31 0.21
CA THR A 67 -1.20 -8.51 1.45
C THR A 67 -0.55 -7.15 1.18
N ARG A 68 -1.13 -6.08 1.73
CA ARG A 68 -0.64 -4.71 1.60
C ARG A 68 -0.58 -4.02 2.95
N LEU A 69 0.58 -3.44 3.22
CA LEU A 69 0.85 -2.64 4.40
C LEU A 69 1.17 -1.21 3.96
N ILE A 70 0.59 -0.23 4.64
CA ILE A 70 1.08 1.16 4.59
C ILE A 70 1.99 1.35 5.79
N VAL A 71 3.18 1.91 5.53
CA VAL A 71 4.13 2.28 6.58
C VAL A 71 4.20 3.80 6.61
N SER A 72 3.90 4.39 7.77
CA SER A 72 4.00 5.84 7.99
C SER A 72 4.91 6.14 9.18
N LYS A 73 5.54 7.31 9.17
CA LYS A 73 6.24 7.83 10.35
C LYS A 73 5.23 8.12 11.46
N SER A 74 5.58 7.78 12.71
CA SER A 74 4.86 8.27 13.88
C SER A 74 5.12 9.78 14.05
N SER A 75 4.13 10.53 14.50
CA SER A 75 4.30 11.95 14.84
C SER A 75 4.94 12.14 16.22
N ALA A 76 4.86 11.12 17.08
CA ALA A 76 5.30 11.21 18.47
C ALA A 76 6.77 10.84 18.67
N VAL A 77 7.27 9.85 17.93
CA VAL A 77 8.63 9.28 18.10
C VAL A 77 9.32 9.13 16.74
N GLU A 78 10.48 9.75 16.57
CA GLU A 78 11.20 9.83 15.29
C GLU A 78 11.58 8.45 14.72
N CYS A 79 11.99 7.52 15.59
CA CYS A 79 12.38 6.17 15.19
C CYS A 79 11.18 5.24 14.97
N GLU A 80 9.97 5.68 15.28
CA GLU A 80 8.79 4.83 15.28
C GLU A 80 8.05 4.87 13.93
N ARG A 81 7.59 3.71 13.49
CA ARG A 81 6.81 3.53 12.26
C ARG A 81 5.52 2.83 12.59
N VAL A 82 4.42 3.35 12.05
CA VAL A 82 3.10 2.74 12.16
C VAL A 82 2.82 1.99 10.87
N LEU A 83 2.49 0.71 11.00
CA LEU A 83 2.05 -0.17 9.93
C LEU A 83 0.53 -0.27 9.99
N VAL A 84 -0.12 -0.16 8.84
CA VAL A 84 -1.57 -0.31 8.71
C VAL A 84 -1.89 -1.32 7.62
N ILE A 85 -2.72 -2.31 7.92
CA ILE A 85 -3.15 -3.31 6.94
C ILE A 85 -4.22 -2.72 6.04
N LYS A 86 -3.93 -2.65 4.74
CA LYS A 86 -4.86 -2.14 3.71
C LYS A 86 -5.42 -3.22 2.79
N LYS A 87 -4.78 -4.38 2.73
CA LYS A 87 -5.31 -5.58 2.05
C LYS A 87 -4.72 -6.80 2.73
N SER A 88 -5.54 -7.80 3.01
CA SER A 88 -5.11 -9.13 3.44
C SER A 88 -6.31 -10.07 3.37
N ASP A 89 -6.07 -11.33 3.03
CA ASP A 89 -7.11 -12.37 3.06
C ASP A 89 -7.29 -12.96 4.47
N TYR A 90 -6.27 -12.83 5.33
CA TYR A 90 -6.21 -13.52 6.63
C TYR A 90 -6.14 -12.58 7.83
N ILE A 91 -5.81 -11.30 7.62
CA ILE A 91 -5.65 -10.33 8.70
C ILE A 91 -6.69 -9.22 8.54
N LYS A 92 -7.32 -8.82 9.64
CA LYS A 92 -8.34 -7.76 9.64
C LYS A 92 -7.79 -6.45 9.06
N LEU A 93 -8.54 -5.87 8.11
CA LEU A 93 -8.22 -4.58 7.52
C LEU A 93 -8.29 -3.47 8.56
N GLY A 94 -7.39 -2.49 8.44
CA GLY A 94 -7.28 -1.37 9.38
C GLY A 94 -6.56 -1.72 10.68
N ASN A 95 -6.22 -3.00 10.93
CA ASN A 95 -5.34 -3.34 12.04
C ASN A 95 -4.01 -2.61 11.92
N THR A 96 -3.53 -2.12 13.06
CA THR A 96 -2.30 -1.36 13.16
C THR A 96 -1.27 -2.09 14.01
N CYS A 97 0.00 -1.85 13.71
CA CYS A 97 1.13 -2.29 14.49
C CYS A 97 2.16 -1.17 14.47
N THR A 98 2.94 -1.06 15.55
CA THR A 98 3.98 -0.04 15.66
C THR A 98 5.31 -0.72 15.84
N VAL A 99 6.31 -0.28 15.08
CA VAL A 99 7.68 -0.81 15.12
C VAL A 99 8.68 0.32 15.29
N GLN A 100 9.86 -0.01 15.82
CA GLN A 100 10.96 0.91 15.98
C GLN A 100 12.07 0.58 14.98
N VAL A 101 12.57 1.62 14.31
CA VAL A 101 13.73 1.55 13.42
C VAL A 101 14.95 1.95 14.21
N LEU A 102 15.80 0.97 14.50
CA LEU A 102 17.05 1.10 15.22
C LEU A 102 18.22 0.95 14.24
N ASN A 103 19.42 1.31 14.69
CA ASN A 103 20.65 1.07 13.91
C ASN A 103 20.89 -0.43 13.66
N SER A 104 20.34 -1.30 14.50
CA SER A 104 20.42 -2.77 14.37
C SER A 104 19.30 -3.38 13.52
N GLY A 105 18.38 -2.59 12.97
CA GLY A 105 17.24 -3.07 12.19
C GLY A 105 15.88 -2.67 12.78
N VAL A 106 14.85 -3.45 12.48
CA VAL A 106 13.46 -3.18 12.89
C VAL A 106 13.08 -4.08 14.06
N ARG A 107 12.46 -3.51 15.10
CA ARG A 107 11.90 -4.22 16.26
C ARG A 107 10.42 -3.92 16.41
#